data_AF-F0F0G8-F1
#
_entry.id   AF-F0F0G8-F1
#
_cell.length_a   1.000
_cell.length_b   1.000
_cell.length_c   1.000
_cell.angle_alpha   90.00
_cell.angle_beta   90.00
_cell.angle_gamma   90.00
#
_symmetry.space_group_name_H-M   'P 1'
#
loop_
_entity.id
_entity.type
_entity.pdbx_description
1 polymer ?
#
loop_
_entity_poly.entity_id
_entity_poly.type
_entity_poly.pdbx_seq_one_letter_code
_entity_poly.pdbx_strand_id
1 'polypeptide(L)'
;MRGLKAACTLGLALFLSPAFSQTTANGSAASAYMQSKRVVVDTQKAELCFADTQDCHRVLIGKSTPKGTFDMNLVSTTAAGYGGEVIGFKQEGNFLFALHRVWTLKPSERRLERIASDNVADRIMTNGCINVSNEVYEKLRQYFILEII
;
A
#
# COMPACT_ATOMS: atom_id res chain seq x y z
N MET A 1 -8.75 -9.23 -85.27
CA MET A 1 -9.40 -9.82 -84.07
C MET A 1 -9.15 -8.90 -82.89
N ARG A 2 -10.22 -8.44 -82.22
CA ARG A 2 -10.34 -7.91 -80.83
C ARG A 2 -9.46 -6.68 -80.50
N GLY A 3 -9.97 -5.49 -80.16
CA GLY A 3 -11.04 -5.14 -79.20
C GLY A 3 -10.36 -4.50 -77.97
N LEU A 4 -10.42 -3.17 -77.77
CA LEU A 4 -11.44 -2.38 -77.05
C LEU A 4 -11.17 -2.18 -75.53
N LYS A 5 -10.93 -0.89 -75.17
CA LYS A 5 -11.34 -0.11 -73.98
C LYS A 5 -10.73 -0.29 -72.57
N ALA A 6 -10.43 0.90 -72.00
CA ALA A 6 -10.64 1.38 -70.61
C ALA A 6 -9.78 0.72 -69.50
N ALA A 7 -9.50 1.35 -68.34
CA ALA A 7 -10.13 2.47 -67.67
C ALA A 7 -9.13 3.20 -66.73
N CYS A 8 -9.41 4.48 -66.54
CA CYS A 8 -8.96 5.30 -65.42
C CYS A 8 -9.51 4.73 -64.10
N THR A 9 -8.66 4.46 -63.11
CA THR A 9 -9.09 4.25 -61.72
C THR A 9 -8.36 5.22 -60.81
N LEU A 10 -9.17 6.17 -60.32
CA LEU A 10 -8.87 7.12 -59.27
C LEU A 10 -8.50 6.33 -58.00
N GLY A 11 -7.23 6.39 -57.59
CA GLY A 11 -6.78 5.84 -56.32
C GLY A 11 -7.30 6.72 -55.18
N LEU A 12 -8.36 6.27 -54.50
CA LEU A 12 -8.87 6.86 -53.27
C LEU A 12 -7.83 6.62 -52.16
N ALA A 13 -6.98 7.60 -51.87
CA ALA A 13 -6.09 7.58 -50.72
C ALA A 13 -6.95 7.66 -49.45
N LEU A 14 -7.16 6.52 -48.80
CA LEU A 14 -7.69 6.42 -47.45
C LEU A 14 -6.67 7.03 -46.48
N PHE A 15 -6.91 8.28 -46.10
CA PHE A 15 -6.26 8.89 -44.94
C PHE A 15 -6.72 8.13 -43.69
N LEU A 16 -5.90 7.21 -43.22
CA LEU A 16 -6.01 6.63 -41.88
C LEU A 16 -5.63 7.73 -40.89
N SER A 17 -6.62 8.49 -40.42
CA SER A 17 -6.46 9.33 -39.24
C SER A 17 -6.10 8.42 -38.06
N PRO A 18 -5.06 8.75 -37.26
CA PRO A 18 -4.85 8.05 -36.01
C PRO A 18 -6.02 8.38 -35.10
N ALA A 19 -6.74 7.33 -34.67
CA ALA A 19 -7.67 7.43 -33.57
C ALA A 19 -6.87 7.82 -32.32
N PHE A 20 -6.90 9.10 -31.96
CA PHE A 20 -6.46 9.55 -30.65
C PHE A 20 -7.39 8.90 -29.61
N SER A 21 -6.94 7.81 -29.00
CA SER A 21 -7.52 7.29 -27.77
C SER A 21 -7.31 8.31 -26.66
N GLN A 22 -8.30 9.16 -26.43
CA GLN A 22 -8.38 9.98 -25.23
C GLN A 22 -8.85 9.12 -24.06
N THR A 23 -7.90 8.40 -23.45
CA THR A 23 -8.13 7.68 -22.19
C THR A 23 -7.83 8.61 -21.01
N THR A 24 -8.89 9.27 -20.54
CA THR A 24 -9.17 9.71 -19.15
C THR A 24 -8.02 10.24 -18.29
N ALA A 25 -7.76 11.55 -18.38
CA ALA A 25 -6.91 12.29 -17.41
C ALA A 25 -7.34 12.13 -15.92
N ASN A 26 -8.61 11.80 -15.65
CA ASN A 26 -9.09 11.55 -14.29
C ASN A 26 -8.58 10.23 -13.67
N GLY A 27 -8.35 9.19 -14.48
CA GLY A 27 -7.84 7.91 -13.98
C GLY A 27 -6.36 7.99 -13.61
N SER A 28 -5.58 8.76 -14.35
CA SER A 28 -4.15 8.96 -14.06
C SER A 28 -3.93 9.84 -12.82
N ALA A 29 -4.74 10.88 -12.61
CA ALA A 29 -4.64 11.75 -11.44
C ALA A 29 -5.02 11.02 -10.13
N ALA A 30 -6.10 10.22 -10.14
CA ALA A 30 -6.48 9.41 -8.98
C ALA A 30 -5.42 8.34 -8.66
N SER A 31 -4.88 7.67 -9.69
CA SER A 31 -3.79 6.71 -9.52
C SER A 31 -2.52 7.38 -8.95
N ALA A 32 -2.13 8.54 -9.48
CA ALA A 32 -1.00 9.30 -8.97
C ALA A 32 -1.19 9.75 -7.52
N TYR A 33 -2.40 10.19 -7.16
CA TYR A 33 -2.75 10.53 -5.78
C TYR A 33 -2.62 9.32 -4.85
N MET A 34 -3.18 8.16 -5.23
CA MET A 34 -3.05 6.94 -4.41
C MET A 34 -1.60 6.51 -4.25
N GLN A 35 -0.80 6.60 -5.32
CA GLN A 35 0.63 6.30 -5.27
C GLN A 35 1.42 7.30 -4.43
N SER A 36 0.98 8.57 -4.33
CA SER A 36 1.58 9.55 -3.43
C SER A 36 1.31 9.23 -1.95
N LYS A 37 0.19 8.57 -1.67
CA LYS A 37 -0.22 8.12 -0.33
C LYS A 37 0.29 6.72 -0.03
N ARG A 38 1.62 6.61 -0.03
CA ARG A 38 2.40 5.42 0.32
C ARG A 38 3.12 5.59 1.65
N VAL A 39 3.22 4.49 2.40
CA VAL A 39 4.13 4.37 3.55
C VAL A 39 5.14 3.27 3.29
N VAL A 40 6.35 3.45 3.82
CA VAL A 40 7.46 2.50 3.69
C VAL A 40 7.84 1.99 5.07
N VAL A 41 7.91 0.68 5.25
CA VAL A 41 8.40 0.04 6.47
C VAL A 41 9.76 -0.56 6.19
N ASP A 42 10.78 -0.05 6.89
CA ASP A 42 12.13 -0.62 6.90
C ASP A 42 12.22 -1.60 8.08
N THR A 43 12.25 -2.91 7.78
CA THR A 43 12.29 -3.91 8.86
C THR A 43 13.66 -4.02 9.53
N GLN A 44 14.72 -3.48 8.94
CA GLN A 44 16.04 -3.44 9.57
C GLN A 44 16.10 -2.37 10.65
N LYS A 45 15.29 -1.31 10.51
CA LYS A 45 15.17 -0.24 11.50
C LYS A 45 13.95 -0.36 12.40
N ALA A 46 12.98 -1.19 12.04
CA ALA A 46 11.66 -1.23 12.67
C ALA A 46 11.04 0.18 12.71
N GLU A 47 11.01 0.81 11.53
CA GLU A 47 10.49 2.15 11.31
C GLU A 47 9.48 2.16 10.16
N LEU A 48 8.48 3.03 10.28
CA LEU A 48 7.51 3.34 9.24
C LEU A 48 7.67 4.81 8.85
N CYS A 49 7.89 5.09 7.58
CA CYS A 49 8.03 6.44 7.04
C CYS A 49 6.89 6.76 6.08
N PHE A 50 6.32 7.96 6.19
CA PHE A 50 5.33 8.46 5.24
C PHE A 50 6.06 9.07 4.03
N ALA A 51 5.79 8.57 2.82
CA ALA A 51 6.57 8.94 1.64
C ALA A 51 6.37 10.41 1.22
N ASP A 52 5.20 10.98 1.50
CA ASP A 52 4.84 12.35 1.15
C ASP A 52 5.39 13.39 2.14
N THR A 53 5.39 13.09 3.44
CA THR A 53 5.85 14.02 4.49
C THR A 53 7.25 13.71 5.02
N GLN A 54 7.82 12.57 4.67
CA GLN A 54 9.15 12.09 5.09
C GLN A 54 9.37 11.96 6.61
N ASP A 55 8.30 11.99 7.41
CA ASP A 55 8.35 11.67 8.83
C ASP A 55 8.38 10.15 9.04
N CYS A 56 9.30 9.72 9.90
CA CYS A 56 9.51 8.32 10.26
C CYS A 56 9.16 8.09 11.73
N HIS A 57 8.56 6.92 12.00
CA HIS A 57 8.05 6.54 13.31
C HIS A 57 8.52 5.15 13.68
N ARG A 58 8.92 4.96 14.93
CA ARG A 58 9.23 3.64 15.47
C ARG A 58 7.98 2.77 15.48
N VAL A 59 8.13 1.51 15.09
CA VAL A 59 7.03 0.52 15.05
C VAL A 59 7.47 -0.78 15.69
N LEU A 60 6.52 -1.62 16.10
CA LEU A 60 6.82 -3.02 16.45
C LEU A 60 6.55 -3.89 15.23
N ILE A 61 7.46 -4.80 14.92
CA ILE A 61 7.36 -5.71 13.78
C ILE A 61 7.69 -7.14 14.20
N GLY A 62 7.50 -8.08 13.28
CA GLY A 62 7.84 -9.48 13.46
C GLY A 62 8.90 -9.94 12.47
N LYS A 63 9.61 -11.02 12.80
CA LYS A 63 10.55 -11.66 11.86
C LYS A 63 9.85 -12.20 10.60
N SER A 64 8.55 -12.48 10.73
CA SER A 64 7.66 -12.96 9.66
C SER A 64 6.93 -11.83 8.92
N THR A 65 7.18 -10.55 9.23
CA THR A 65 6.58 -9.45 8.48
C THR A 65 7.03 -9.54 7.01
N PRO A 66 6.09 -9.76 6.06
CA PRO A 66 6.44 -10.10 4.70
C PRO A 66 6.96 -8.88 3.95
N LYS A 67 7.92 -9.10 3.05
CA LYS A 67 8.44 -8.05 2.16
C LYS A 67 7.56 -7.90 0.92
N GLY A 68 7.56 -6.69 0.36
CA GLY A 68 6.85 -6.37 -0.88
C GLY A 68 5.94 -5.16 -0.76
N THR A 69 5.11 -4.98 -1.78
CA THR A 69 4.14 -3.88 -1.87
C THR A 69 2.74 -4.43 -1.74
N PHE A 70 1.93 -3.80 -0.89
CA PHE A 70 0.61 -4.25 -0.51
C PHE A 70 -0.40 -3.10 -0.54
N ASP A 71 -1.63 -3.42 -0.92
CA ASP A 71 -2.77 -2.52 -0.74
C ASP A 71 -3.23 -2.55 0.71
N MET A 72 -3.57 -1.38 1.26
CA MET A 72 -4.08 -1.23 2.62
C MET A 72 -5.60 -1.13 2.62
N ASN A 73 -6.24 -1.92 3.48
CA ASN A 73 -7.69 -1.96 3.60
C ASN A 73 -8.13 -1.89 5.06
N LEU A 74 -9.10 -1.04 5.39
CA LEU A 74 -9.71 -1.02 6.71
C LEU A 74 -10.58 -2.26 6.91
N VAL A 75 -10.35 -2.97 8.01
CA VAL A 75 -11.07 -4.19 8.37
C VAL A 75 -11.59 -4.05 9.79
N SER A 76 -12.91 -4.10 9.94
CA SER A 76 -13.56 -4.10 11.26
C SER A 76 -13.23 -5.37 12.04
N THR A 77 -13.08 -5.24 13.35
CA THR A 77 -12.84 -6.37 14.24
C THR A 77 -13.50 -6.17 15.59
N THR A 78 -14.02 -7.25 16.16
CA THR A 78 -14.55 -7.28 17.54
C THR A 78 -13.48 -7.71 18.55
N ALA A 79 -12.27 -8.04 18.09
CA ALA A 79 -11.18 -8.46 18.96
C ALA A 79 -10.76 -7.33 19.92
N ALA A 80 -10.68 -7.67 21.21
CA ALA A 80 -10.33 -6.72 22.25
C ALA A 80 -8.92 -6.15 22.06
N GLY A 81 -8.75 -4.86 22.38
CA GLY A 81 -7.46 -4.16 22.33
C GLY A 81 -7.07 -3.58 20.97
N TYR A 82 -7.84 -3.81 19.90
CA TYR A 82 -7.58 -3.24 18.57
C TYR A 82 -8.31 -1.91 18.30
N GLY A 83 -9.35 -1.60 19.08
CA GLY A 83 -10.13 -0.37 18.91
C GLY A 83 -11.17 -0.43 17.79
N GLY A 84 -11.65 -1.64 17.45
CA GLY A 84 -12.78 -1.84 16.53
C GLY A 84 -12.39 -2.07 15.05
N GLU A 85 -11.16 -1.76 14.67
CA GLU A 85 -10.67 -1.94 13.30
C GLU A 85 -9.14 -2.08 13.26
N VAL A 86 -8.65 -2.65 12.17
CA VAL A 86 -7.22 -2.73 11.80
C VAL A 86 -7.06 -2.38 10.32
N ILE A 87 -5.83 -2.12 9.88
CA ILE A 87 -5.50 -1.93 8.46
C ILE A 87 -4.87 -3.23 7.94
N GLY A 88 -5.65 -4.07 7.28
CA GLY A 88 -5.17 -5.31 6.68
C GLY A 88 -4.38 -5.05 5.39
N PHE A 89 -3.31 -5.82 5.17
CA PHE A 89 -2.49 -5.71 3.95
C PHE A 89 -2.13 -7.05 3.30
N LYS A 90 -2.22 -8.17 4.03
CA LYS A 90 -2.01 -9.50 3.45
C LYS A 90 -2.81 -10.55 4.23
N GLN A 91 -3.47 -11.45 3.52
CA GLN A 91 -4.15 -12.61 4.12
C GLN A 91 -3.41 -13.90 3.73
N GLU A 92 -3.10 -14.75 4.71
CA GLU A 92 -2.58 -16.10 4.48
C GLU A 92 -3.40 -17.10 5.32
N GLY A 93 -4.25 -17.88 4.64
CA GLY A 93 -5.19 -18.78 5.32
C GLY A 93 -6.08 -17.99 6.29
N ASN A 94 -6.00 -18.32 7.58
CA ASN A 94 -6.76 -17.66 8.65
C ASN A 94 -5.99 -16.50 9.32
N PHE A 95 -4.79 -16.17 8.86
CA PHE A 95 -3.97 -15.11 9.44
C PHE A 95 -4.02 -13.84 8.57
N LEU A 96 -4.46 -12.74 9.17
CA LEU A 96 -4.41 -11.40 8.57
C LEU A 96 -3.19 -10.66 9.09
N PHE A 97 -2.24 -10.35 8.19
CA PHE A 97 -1.21 -9.37 8.47
C PHE A 97 -1.82 -7.96 8.40
N ALA A 98 -1.61 -7.18 9.46
CA ALA A 98 -2.22 -5.86 9.59
C ALA A 98 -1.28 -4.85 10.23
N LEU A 99 -1.52 -3.56 9.93
CA LEU A 99 -1.10 -2.45 10.78
C LEU A 99 -2.18 -2.20 11.82
N HIS A 100 -1.78 -2.05 13.08
CA HIS A 100 -2.73 -1.76 14.16
C HIS A 100 -2.10 -0.98 15.31
N ARG A 101 -2.94 -0.37 16.15
CA ARG A 101 -2.50 0.31 17.38
C ARG A 101 -1.75 -0.67 18.29
N VAL A 102 -0.79 -0.19 19.09
CA VAL A 102 -0.09 -1.04 20.07
C VAL A 102 -1.10 -1.76 20.97
N TRP A 103 -1.13 -3.10 20.88
CA TRP A 103 -2.03 -3.93 21.68
C TRP A 103 -1.45 -4.15 23.08
N THR A 104 -2.22 -3.82 24.12
CA THR A 104 -1.73 -3.69 25.50
C THR A 104 -2.35 -4.68 26.48
N LEU A 105 -3.19 -5.62 26.04
CA LEU A 105 -3.87 -6.55 26.97
C LEU A 105 -2.96 -7.65 27.53
N LYS A 106 -1.67 -7.64 27.22
CA LYS A 106 -0.64 -8.47 27.87
C LYS A 106 0.52 -7.60 28.38
N PRO A 107 0.41 -7.04 29.61
CA PRO A 107 1.39 -6.12 30.16
C PRO A 107 2.82 -6.69 30.23
N SER A 108 2.98 -8.00 30.41
CA SER A 108 4.28 -8.66 30.46
C SER A 108 5.09 -8.56 29.16
N GLU A 109 4.44 -8.24 28.03
CA GLU A 109 5.14 -7.98 26.77
C GLU A 109 5.73 -6.57 26.68
N ARG A 110 5.32 -5.63 27.55
CA ARG A 110 5.88 -4.27 27.63
C ARG A 110 5.93 -3.54 26.28
N ARG A 111 4.87 -3.68 25.49
CA ARG A 111 4.85 -3.20 24.09
C ARG A 111 5.00 -1.68 23.97
N LEU A 112 4.48 -0.93 24.95
CA LEU A 112 4.58 0.54 24.98
C LEU A 112 6.02 0.99 25.24
N GLU A 113 6.75 0.30 26.10
CA GLU A 113 8.17 0.60 26.35
C GLU A 113 9.04 0.14 25.18
N ARG A 114 8.72 -1.01 24.57
CA ARG A 114 9.44 -1.52 23.40
C ARG A 114 9.36 -0.57 22.22
N ILE A 115 8.17 -0.07 21.88
CA ILE A 115 8.01 0.83 20.72
C ILE A 115 8.77 2.16 20.92
N ALA A 116 8.92 2.59 22.18
CA ALA A 116 9.68 3.77 22.55
C ALA A 116 11.19 3.54 22.66
N SER A 117 11.64 2.28 22.75
CA SER A 117 13.07 1.95 22.87
C SER A 117 13.84 2.42 21.65
N ASP A 118 15.07 2.90 21.84
CA ASP A 118 16.01 3.19 20.76
C ASP A 118 16.60 1.91 20.16
N ASN A 119 16.67 0.83 20.94
CA ASN A 119 17.20 -0.45 20.48
C ASN A 119 16.21 -1.16 19.54
N VAL A 120 16.59 -1.31 18.27
CA VAL A 120 15.78 -2.01 17.25
C VAL A 120 15.37 -3.41 17.70
N ALA A 121 16.24 -4.14 18.39
CA ALA A 121 15.96 -5.50 18.81
C ALA A 121 14.75 -5.60 19.76
N ASP A 122 14.48 -4.55 20.55
CA ASP A 122 13.31 -4.52 21.43
C ASP A 122 12.00 -4.44 20.65
N ARG A 123 12.05 -3.89 19.43
CA ARG A 123 10.92 -3.63 18.53
C ARG A 123 10.59 -4.80 17.59
N ILE A 124 11.43 -5.83 17.55
CA ILE A 124 11.18 -7.08 16.79
C ILE A 124 10.55 -8.10 17.74
N MET A 125 9.21 -8.16 17.77
CA MET A 125 8.47 -8.97 18.75
C MET A 125 7.15 -9.56 18.25
N THR A 126 6.55 -9.04 17.16
CA THR A 126 5.23 -9.49 16.72
C THR A 126 5.34 -10.79 15.89
N ASN A 127 4.18 -11.39 15.58
CA ASN A 127 4.09 -12.55 14.68
C ASN A 127 3.93 -12.14 13.20
N GLY A 128 4.20 -10.87 12.86
CA GLY A 128 4.17 -10.37 11.47
C GLY A 128 3.41 -9.06 11.30
N CYS A 129 2.47 -8.75 12.20
CA CYS A 129 1.78 -7.46 12.21
C CYS A 129 2.72 -6.29 12.53
N ILE A 130 2.35 -5.10 12.08
CA ILE A 130 3.08 -3.87 12.35
C ILE A 130 2.29 -3.06 13.37
N ASN A 131 2.80 -2.95 14.60
CA ASN A 131 2.13 -2.15 15.62
C ASN A 131 2.66 -0.72 15.59
N VAL A 132 1.75 0.24 15.62
CA VAL A 132 2.05 1.67 15.55
C VAL A 132 1.43 2.41 16.73
N SER A 133 1.88 3.64 17.00
CA SER A 133 1.21 4.52 17.96
C SER A 133 -0.21 4.88 17.49
N ASN A 134 -1.06 5.34 18.40
CA ASN A 134 -2.43 5.74 18.03
C ASN A 134 -2.45 6.86 17.00
N GLU A 135 -1.58 7.86 17.14
CA GLU A 135 -1.46 8.99 16.21
C GLU A 135 -1.06 8.52 14.81
N VAL A 136 -0.04 7.65 14.72
CA VAL A 136 0.40 7.07 13.44
C VAL A 136 -0.72 6.24 12.82
N TYR A 137 -1.47 5.47 13.63
CA TYR A 137 -2.62 4.72 13.13
C TYR A 137 -3.68 5.63 12.50
N GLU A 138 -4.08 6.72 13.17
CA GLU A 138 -5.09 7.62 12.60
C GLU A 138 -4.63 8.25 11.29
N LYS A 139 -3.34 8.62 11.20
CA LYS A 139 -2.76 9.13 9.95
C LYS A 139 -2.77 8.06 8.84
N LEU A 140 -2.43 6.81 9.16
CA LEU A 140 -2.40 5.70 8.20
C LEU A 140 -3.75 5.40 7.54
N ARG A 141 -4.88 5.74 8.17
CA ARG A 141 -6.23 5.55 7.59
C ARG A 141 -6.45 6.35 6.30
N GLN A 142 -5.56 7.29 5.98
CA GLN A 142 -5.58 8.10 4.76
C GLN A 142 -4.58 7.62 3.70
N TYR A 143 -3.88 6.52 3.95
CA TYR A 143 -2.89 5.94 3.05
C TYR A 143 -3.42 4.66 2.42
N PHE A 144 -2.89 4.32 1.24
CA PHE A 144 -3.42 3.21 0.43
C PHE A 144 -2.37 2.14 0.13
N ILE A 145 -1.09 2.52 0.08
CA ILE A 145 -0.01 1.61 -0.31
C ILE A 145 0.96 1.45 0.85
N LEU A 146 1.26 0.20 1.18
CA LEU A 146 2.31 -0.20 2.12
C LEU A 146 3.43 -0.88 1.34
N GLU A 147 4.63 -0.33 1.44
CA GLU A 147 5.85 -0.94 0.95
C GLU A 147 6.67 -1.44 2.15
N ILE A 148 7.11 -2.70 2.13
CA ILE A 148 7.90 -3.30 3.20
C ILE A 148 9.24 -3.76 2.62
N ILE A 149 10.31 -3.10 3.07
CA ILE A 149 11.71 -3.30 2.65
C ILE A 149 12.57 -3.87 3.76
#